data_AF-A0A850J2Y9-F1
#
_entry.id   AF-A0A850J2Y9-F1
#
_cell.length_a   1.000
_cell.length_b   1.000
_cell.length_c   1.000
_cell.angle_alpha   90.00
_cell.angle_beta   90.00
_cell.angle_gamma   90.00
#
_symmetry.space_group_name_H-M   'P 1'
#
loop_
_entity.id
_entity.type
_entity.pdbx_description
1 polymer ?
#
loop_
_entity_poly.entity_id
_entity_poly.type
_entity_poly.pdbx_seq_one_letter_code
_entity_poly.pdbx_strand_id
1 'polypeptide(L)'
;MSADPGVTAGDIARLVGVGRATVSNWRRRHGDFPRPVGGTAASPLFSLADVEDWLRRNGKPFEVSLGDRVWQRLRASGDDFRLADLVGWAGLHLLELRGDAERPPAPGVEPDDPGLPGLLTDLAAEHGHAAAFDLLLRRYVQAHSRRLVLTRGDIAGLMTRLACRDGDTVLDPACGLGTLLLAAPDTRRALGQDTDPAAARIAAVRLLLAGTPAEVVAGDSLRRDGFPGEAADAVVCDPPSGDRAWGREDLAGDPRWEYGLPPRGEPELAWVQHCLAHVR
;
A
#
# COMPACT_ATOMS: atom_id res chain seq x y z
N MET A 1 15.67 -26.28 1.95
CA MET A 1 16.21 -25.82 0.65
C MET A 1 15.48 -24.54 0.31
N SER A 2 16.16 -23.39 0.44
CA SER A 2 15.54 -22.10 0.11
C SER A 2 15.27 -22.06 -1.39
N ALA A 3 14.04 -21.72 -1.80
CA ALA A 3 13.70 -21.53 -3.21
C ALA A 3 14.40 -20.26 -3.70
N ASP A 4 15.18 -20.37 -4.77
CA ASP A 4 15.86 -19.23 -5.39
C ASP A 4 14.80 -18.20 -5.89
N PRO A 5 14.81 -16.95 -5.39
CA PRO A 5 13.75 -16.00 -5.68
C PRO A 5 13.76 -15.57 -7.17
N GLY A 6 12.57 -15.58 -7.78
CA GLY A 6 12.38 -15.11 -9.15
C GLY A 6 12.35 -13.58 -9.24
N VAL A 7 13.17 -13.00 -10.13
CA VAL A 7 13.29 -11.55 -10.38
C VAL A 7 12.87 -11.15 -11.79
N THR A 8 12.23 -10.00 -11.96
CA THR A 8 11.86 -9.45 -13.28
C THR A 8 12.99 -8.64 -13.89
N ALA A 9 12.94 -8.35 -15.19
CA ALA A 9 13.90 -7.42 -15.82
C ALA A 9 13.93 -6.01 -15.18
N GLY A 10 12.83 -5.59 -14.53
CA GLY A 10 12.80 -4.36 -13.75
C GLY A 10 13.59 -4.46 -12.45
N ASP A 11 13.54 -5.60 -11.78
CA ASP A 11 14.35 -5.88 -10.58
C ASP A 11 15.84 -5.93 -10.94
N ILE A 12 16.19 -6.63 -12.04
CA ILE A 12 17.57 -6.70 -12.54
C ILE A 12 18.11 -5.30 -12.85
N ALA A 13 17.30 -4.45 -13.48
CA ALA A 13 17.71 -3.09 -13.83
C ALA A 13 18.02 -2.25 -12.58
N ARG A 14 17.23 -2.43 -11.52
CA ARG A 14 17.47 -1.77 -10.23
C ARG A 14 18.72 -2.28 -9.52
N LEU A 15 18.95 -3.59 -9.49
CA LEU A 15 20.13 -4.21 -8.85
C LEU A 15 21.47 -3.60 -9.31
N VAL A 16 21.53 -3.18 -10.57
CA VAL A 16 22.75 -2.66 -11.22
C VAL A 16 22.69 -1.15 -11.49
N GLY A 17 21.63 -0.46 -11.03
CA GLY A 17 21.46 0.98 -11.23
C GLY A 17 21.29 1.42 -12.69
N VAL A 18 20.64 0.62 -13.54
CA VAL A 18 20.41 0.94 -14.96
C VAL A 18 18.92 0.98 -15.32
N GLY A 19 18.59 1.48 -16.51
CA GLY A 19 17.23 1.44 -17.05
C GLY A 19 16.81 0.04 -17.54
N ARG A 20 15.51 -0.26 -17.52
CA ARG A 20 14.91 -1.51 -18.07
C ARG A 20 15.34 -1.79 -19.52
N ALA A 21 15.53 -0.75 -20.32
CA ALA A 21 16.01 -0.85 -21.70
C ALA A 21 17.42 -1.46 -21.79
N THR A 22 18.29 -1.19 -20.82
CA THR A 22 19.64 -1.76 -20.75
C THR A 22 19.59 -3.26 -20.51
N VAL A 23 18.73 -3.73 -19.60
CA VAL A 23 18.54 -5.18 -19.35
C VAL A 23 17.93 -5.86 -20.58
N SER A 24 16.97 -5.23 -21.24
CA SER A 24 16.42 -5.72 -22.51
C SER A 24 17.51 -5.83 -23.59
N ASN A 25 18.44 -4.87 -23.64
CA ASN A 25 19.57 -4.91 -24.54
C ASN A 25 20.54 -6.06 -24.22
N TRP A 26 20.82 -6.31 -22.93
CA TRP A 26 21.64 -7.44 -22.50
C TRP A 26 21.06 -8.78 -22.94
N ARG A 27 19.77 -9.00 -22.68
CA ARG A 27 19.03 -10.21 -23.11
C ARG A 27 19.14 -10.50 -24.60
N ARG A 28 19.22 -9.46 -25.43
CA ARG A 28 19.29 -9.58 -26.89
C ARG A 28 20.73 -9.76 -27.39
N ARG A 29 21.71 -9.09 -26.78
CA ARG A 29 23.11 -9.06 -27.23
C ARG A 29 23.98 -10.15 -26.61
N HIS A 30 23.56 -10.72 -25.49
CA HIS A 30 24.30 -11.73 -24.76
C HIS A 30 23.51 -13.04 -24.78
N GLY A 31 23.95 -13.98 -25.61
CA GLY A 31 23.30 -15.29 -25.75
C GLY A 31 23.41 -16.17 -24.50
N ASP A 32 24.30 -15.81 -23.57
CA ASP A 32 24.49 -16.46 -22.27
C ASP A 32 23.72 -15.78 -21.13
N PHE A 33 22.91 -14.76 -21.42
CA PHE A 33 22.04 -14.14 -20.43
C PHE A 33 21.05 -15.19 -19.86
N PRO A 34 20.78 -15.20 -18.54
CA PRO A 34 19.92 -16.18 -17.91
C PRO A 34 18.57 -16.36 -18.61
N ARG A 35 18.15 -17.62 -18.75
CA ARG A 35 16.84 -17.94 -19.33
C ARG A 35 15.74 -17.71 -18.28
N PRO A 36 14.52 -17.33 -18.69
CA PRO A 36 13.41 -17.23 -17.77
C PRO A 36 13.14 -18.58 -17.10
N VAL A 37 13.02 -18.58 -15.78
CA VAL A 37 12.62 -19.73 -14.95
C VAL A 37 11.11 -19.75 -14.68
N GLY A 38 10.40 -18.67 -15.01
CA GLY A 38 8.95 -18.54 -14.88
C GLY A 38 8.41 -17.21 -15.42
N GLY A 39 7.21 -16.84 -14.99
CA GLY A 39 6.54 -15.59 -15.39
C GLY A 39 5.75 -15.70 -16.70
N THR A 40 5.44 -14.55 -17.30
CA THR A 40 4.71 -14.48 -18.58
C THR A 40 5.60 -14.00 -19.71
N ALA A 41 5.18 -14.16 -20.97
CA ALA A 41 5.91 -13.61 -22.12
C ALA A 41 6.16 -12.08 -22.00
N ALA A 42 5.21 -11.36 -21.39
CA ALA A 42 5.31 -9.92 -21.16
C ALA A 42 6.16 -9.55 -19.91
N SER A 43 6.26 -10.44 -18.93
CA SER A 43 7.04 -10.24 -17.71
C SER A 43 7.71 -11.56 -17.28
N PRO A 44 8.82 -11.94 -17.93
CA PRO A 44 9.57 -13.14 -17.56
C PRO A 44 10.24 -12.97 -16.19
N LEU A 45 10.30 -14.05 -15.44
CA LEU A 45 11.04 -14.17 -14.17
C LEU A 45 12.34 -14.93 -14.42
N PHE A 46 13.43 -14.44 -13.86
CA PHE A 46 14.77 -15.02 -13.92
C PHE A 46 15.19 -15.48 -12.52
N SER A 47 16.04 -16.50 -12.45
CA SER A 47 16.71 -16.88 -11.21
C SER A 47 17.59 -15.70 -10.75
N LEU A 48 17.47 -15.29 -9.48
CA LEU A 48 18.33 -14.25 -8.93
C LEU A 48 19.80 -14.71 -8.93
N ALA A 49 20.05 -15.95 -8.50
CA ALA A 49 21.40 -16.52 -8.49
C ALA A 49 22.06 -16.49 -9.88
N ASP A 50 21.35 -16.95 -10.92
CA ASP A 50 21.87 -16.95 -12.30
C ASP A 50 22.14 -15.54 -12.82
N VAL A 51 21.27 -14.58 -12.46
CA VAL A 51 21.45 -13.17 -12.84
C VAL A 51 22.67 -12.58 -12.15
N GLU A 52 22.84 -12.78 -10.86
CA GLU A 52 24.02 -12.28 -10.14
C GLU A 52 25.31 -12.90 -10.68
N ASP A 53 25.32 -14.21 -10.94
CA ASP A 53 26.45 -14.91 -11.55
C ASP A 53 26.80 -14.33 -12.92
N TRP A 54 25.78 -14.06 -13.75
CA TRP A 54 25.98 -13.43 -15.05
C TRP A 54 26.52 -12.00 -14.92
N LEU A 55 25.99 -11.20 -13.99
CA LEU A 55 26.45 -9.84 -13.72
C LEU A 55 27.91 -9.81 -13.27
N ARG A 56 28.30 -10.69 -12.33
CA ARG A 56 29.70 -10.84 -11.87
C ARG A 56 30.62 -11.22 -13.02
N ARG A 57 30.25 -12.22 -13.82
CA ARG A 57 31.05 -12.68 -14.99
C ARG A 57 31.22 -11.59 -16.05
N ASN A 58 30.23 -10.72 -16.22
CA ASN A 58 30.25 -9.64 -17.22
C ASN A 58 30.80 -8.31 -16.66
N GLY A 59 31.41 -8.32 -15.47
CA GLY A 59 31.99 -7.13 -14.85
C GLY A 59 30.98 -6.01 -14.62
N LYS A 60 29.71 -6.37 -14.37
CA LYS A 60 28.64 -5.43 -14.05
C LYS A 60 28.58 -5.30 -12.53
N PRO A 61 29.11 -4.22 -11.94
CA PRO A 61 28.94 -4.00 -10.52
C PRO A 61 27.44 -3.90 -10.24
N PHE A 62 27.00 -4.58 -9.19
CA PHE A 62 25.65 -4.49 -8.69
C PHE A 62 25.74 -4.25 -7.19
N GLU A 63 24.98 -3.27 -6.72
CA GLU A 63 24.74 -3.05 -5.30
C GLU A 63 23.26 -3.29 -5.08
N VAL A 64 22.92 -4.32 -4.31
CA VAL A 64 21.55 -4.49 -3.87
C VAL A 64 21.24 -3.33 -2.94
N SER A 65 20.41 -2.40 -3.40
CA SER A 65 19.99 -1.26 -2.58
C SER A 65 19.47 -1.76 -1.24
N LEU A 66 19.67 -0.98 -0.18
CA LEU A 66 19.20 -1.37 1.15
C LEU A 66 17.68 -1.66 1.15
N GLY A 67 16.91 -0.86 0.41
CA GLY A 67 15.47 -1.10 0.22
C GLY A 67 15.15 -2.43 -0.47
N ASP A 68 15.92 -2.84 -1.48
CA ASP A 68 15.73 -4.14 -2.14
C ASP A 68 16.12 -5.31 -1.21
N ARG A 69 17.15 -5.14 -0.36
CA ARG A 69 17.52 -6.15 0.66
C ARG A 69 16.43 -6.33 1.71
N VAL A 70 15.89 -5.25 2.24
CA VAL A 70 14.75 -5.28 3.18
C VAL A 70 13.55 -5.95 2.53
N TRP A 71 13.24 -5.58 1.27
CA TRP A 71 12.13 -6.16 0.53
C TRP A 71 12.28 -7.68 0.32
N GLN A 72 13.47 -8.15 -0.06
CA GLN A 72 13.73 -9.58 -0.23
C GLN A 72 13.54 -10.36 1.06
N ARG A 73 13.98 -9.81 2.21
CA ARG A 73 13.79 -10.44 3.52
C ARG A 73 12.34 -10.47 3.95
N LEU A 74 11.60 -9.37 3.78
CA LEU A 74 10.14 -9.35 4.00
C LEU A 74 9.43 -10.44 3.20
N ARG A 75 9.77 -10.61 1.91
CA ARG A 75 9.20 -11.68 1.08
C ARG A 75 9.62 -13.09 1.50
N ALA A 76 10.79 -13.25 2.12
CA ALA A 76 11.25 -14.54 2.62
C ALA A 76 10.59 -14.92 3.96
N SER A 77 10.17 -13.94 4.75
CA SER A 77 9.53 -14.14 6.06
C SER A 77 8.05 -14.56 6.01
N GLY A 78 7.42 -14.59 4.83
CA GLY A 78 6.01 -15.00 4.70
C GLY A 78 5.60 -15.35 3.28
N ASP A 79 4.40 -15.90 3.13
CA ASP A 79 3.79 -16.11 1.82
C ASP A 79 3.21 -14.80 1.25
N ASP A 80 2.86 -14.81 -0.04
CA ASP A 80 2.30 -13.63 -0.71
C ASP A 80 0.99 -13.14 -0.05
N PHE A 81 0.27 -14.00 0.69
CA PHE A 81 -0.97 -13.62 1.39
C PHE A 81 -0.71 -12.78 2.64
N ARG A 82 0.43 -12.95 3.30
CA ARG A 82 0.81 -12.21 4.52
C ARG A 82 1.69 -10.99 4.22
N LEU A 83 2.04 -10.76 2.96
CA LEU A 83 2.97 -9.69 2.60
C LEU A 83 2.44 -8.30 2.99
N ALA A 84 1.12 -8.08 2.95
CA ALA A 84 0.50 -6.83 3.40
C ALA A 84 0.73 -6.59 4.91
N ASP A 85 0.55 -7.63 5.73
CA ASP A 85 0.81 -7.55 7.18
C ASP A 85 2.30 -7.31 7.47
N LEU A 86 3.20 -7.96 6.74
CA LEU A 86 4.66 -7.76 6.89
C LEU A 86 5.09 -6.34 6.49
N VAL A 87 4.49 -5.77 5.44
CA VAL A 87 4.69 -4.36 5.07
C VAL A 87 4.15 -3.45 6.16
N GLY A 88 2.95 -3.72 6.67
CA GLY A 88 2.38 -2.99 7.82
C GLY A 88 3.26 -3.07 9.07
N TRP A 89 3.86 -4.23 9.35
CA TRP A 89 4.83 -4.43 10.43
C TRP A 89 6.08 -3.56 10.24
N ALA A 90 6.68 -3.55 9.05
CA ALA A 90 7.84 -2.73 8.76
C ALA A 90 7.52 -1.23 8.94
N GLY A 91 6.32 -0.83 8.52
CA GLY A 91 5.79 0.50 8.71
C GLY A 91 5.64 0.91 10.18
N LEU A 92 5.07 0.03 11.00
CA LEU A 92 5.01 0.22 12.44
C LEU A 92 6.40 0.38 13.05
N HIS A 93 7.33 -0.50 12.71
CA HIS A 93 8.69 -0.42 13.23
C HIS A 93 9.37 0.92 12.90
N LEU A 94 9.12 1.48 11.70
CA LEU A 94 9.61 2.80 11.32
C LEU A 94 8.98 3.94 12.15
N LEU A 95 7.70 3.85 12.53
CA LEU A 95 7.09 4.79 13.48
C LEU A 95 7.71 4.68 14.88
N GLU A 96 8.00 3.45 15.32
CA GLU A 96 8.64 3.23 16.62
C GLU A 96 10.04 3.84 16.68
N LEU A 97 10.84 3.65 15.63
CA LEU A 97 12.17 4.24 15.49
C LEU A 97 12.13 5.77 15.48
N ARG A 98 11.10 6.37 14.87
CA ARG A 98 10.91 7.83 14.86
C ARG A 98 10.42 8.38 16.20
N GLY A 99 9.84 7.53 17.05
CA GLY A 99 9.35 7.90 18.38
C GLY A 99 7.90 8.37 18.40
N ASP A 100 7.08 7.98 17.42
CA ASP A 100 5.66 8.34 17.39
C ASP A 100 4.88 7.69 18.54
N ALA A 101 4.02 8.51 19.16
CA ALA A 101 3.13 8.09 20.24
C ALA A 101 1.85 7.41 19.71
N GLU A 102 1.31 7.91 18.60
CA GLU A 102 0.17 7.28 17.92
C GLU A 102 0.64 6.08 17.11
N ARG A 103 -0.04 4.94 17.30
CA ARG A 103 0.29 3.68 16.61
C ARG A 103 -0.99 2.94 16.22
N PRO A 104 -1.12 2.51 14.95
CA PRO A 104 -2.20 1.63 14.57
C PRO A 104 -2.03 0.24 15.22
N PRO A 105 -3.09 -0.59 15.26
CA PRO A 105 -3.00 -1.93 15.83
C PRO A 105 -1.91 -2.78 15.18
N ALA A 106 -1.13 -3.49 16.00
CA ALA A 106 -0.09 -4.40 15.52
C ALA A 106 -0.67 -5.50 14.60
N PRO A 107 0.07 -5.94 13.57
CA PRO A 107 -0.31 -7.11 12.78
C PRO A 107 -0.27 -8.36 13.64
N GLY A 108 -1.12 -9.34 13.31
CA GLY A 108 -1.06 -10.67 13.91
C GLY A 108 0.10 -11.54 13.41
N VAL A 109 1.00 -10.96 12.60
CA VAL A 109 2.13 -11.64 11.96
C VAL A 109 3.38 -10.79 12.17
N GLU A 110 4.44 -11.42 12.67
CA GLU A 110 5.78 -10.85 12.77
C GLU A 110 6.73 -11.63 11.85
N PRO A 111 7.74 -10.97 11.26
CA PRO A 111 8.75 -11.65 10.45
C PRO A 111 9.69 -12.48 11.32
N ASP A 112 9.93 -13.72 10.90
CA ASP A 112 10.96 -14.60 11.48
C ASP A 112 12.35 -14.26 10.92
N ASP A 113 12.78 -13.00 11.04
CA ASP A 113 14.13 -12.53 10.68
C ASP A 113 14.62 -11.49 11.71
N PRO A 114 15.48 -11.89 12.66
CA PRO A 114 15.98 -11.01 13.72
C PRO A 114 16.88 -9.89 13.19
N GLY A 115 17.38 -9.98 11.96
CA GLY A 115 18.20 -8.94 11.33
C GLY A 115 17.38 -7.88 10.60
N LEU A 116 16.08 -8.10 10.38
CA LEU A 116 15.23 -7.17 9.65
C LEU A 116 15.03 -5.81 10.36
N PRO A 117 14.85 -5.73 11.70
CA PRO A 117 14.81 -4.45 12.41
C PRO A 117 16.05 -3.58 12.18
N GLY A 118 17.25 -4.18 12.20
CA GLY A 118 18.50 -3.47 11.94
C GLY A 118 18.55 -2.88 10.53
N LEU A 119 18.11 -3.64 9.52
CA LEU A 119 18.06 -3.14 8.14
C LEU A 119 17.03 -2.02 7.96
N LEU A 120 15.90 -2.06 8.67
CA LEU A 120 14.93 -0.97 8.67
C LEU A 120 15.49 0.30 9.34
N THR A 121 16.26 0.14 10.41
CA THR A 121 16.99 1.24 11.05
C THR A 121 17.97 1.89 10.08
N ASP A 122 18.78 1.08 9.40
CA ASP A 122 19.73 1.57 8.39
C ASP A 122 18.99 2.26 7.23
N LEU A 123 17.86 1.71 6.78
CA LEU A 123 17.06 2.26 5.67
C LEU A 123 16.45 3.62 6.05
N ALA A 124 15.96 3.74 7.28
CA ALA A 124 15.46 4.98 7.84
C ALA A 124 16.58 6.02 8.00
N ALA A 125 17.79 5.61 8.40
CA ALA A 125 18.93 6.50 8.49
C ALA A 125 19.38 7.03 7.11
N GLU A 126 19.27 6.20 6.07
CA GLU A 126 19.67 6.58 4.70
C GLU A 126 18.67 7.51 4.01
N HIS A 127 17.37 7.26 4.17
CA HIS A 127 16.32 7.95 3.38
C HIS A 127 15.33 8.77 4.22
N GLY A 128 15.33 8.61 5.54
CA GLY A 128 14.25 9.07 6.42
C GLY A 128 13.08 8.08 6.47
N HIS A 129 12.38 8.03 7.59
CA HIS A 129 11.33 7.03 7.88
C HIS A 129 10.21 6.98 6.82
N ALA A 130 9.69 8.13 6.39
CA ALA A 130 8.62 8.20 5.40
C ALA A 130 9.05 7.69 4.02
N ALA A 131 10.23 8.10 3.56
CA ALA A 131 10.76 7.67 2.27
C ALA A 131 11.19 6.20 2.30
N ALA A 132 11.77 5.72 3.42
CA ALA A 132 12.06 4.31 3.64
C ALA A 132 10.79 3.45 3.49
N PHE A 133 9.68 3.88 4.10
CA PHE A 133 8.42 3.16 3.96
C PHE A 133 7.84 3.22 2.54
N ASP A 134 7.89 4.38 1.88
CA ASP A 134 7.43 4.54 0.49
C ASP A 134 8.17 3.61 -0.48
N LEU A 135 9.48 3.39 -0.27
CA LEU A 135 10.25 2.43 -1.07
C LEU A 135 9.69 1.00 -0.95
N LEU A 136 9.37 0.55 0.26
CA LEU A 136 8.79 -0.77 0.51
C LEU A 136 7.36 -0.86 -0.05
N LEU A 137 6.56 0.18 0.15
CA LEU A 137 5.19 0.25 -0.36
C LEU A 137 5.15 0.17 -1.89
N ARG A 138 6.05 0.88 -2.59
CA ARG A 138 6.15 0.78 -4.06
C ARG A 138 6.42 -0.65 -4.52
N ARG A 139 7.25 -1.40 -3.79
CA ARG A 139 7.52 -2.82 -4.09
C ARG A 139 6.28 -3.67 -3.85
N TYR A 140 5.56 -3.43 -2.76
CA TYR A 140 4.30 -4.10 -2.46
C TYR A 140 3.23 -3.87 -3.54
N VAL A 141 3.01 -2.61 -3.93
CA VAL A 141 2.07 -2.24 -4.99
C VAL A 141 2.47 -2.85 -6.32
N GLN A 142 3.76 -2.87 -6.65
CA GLN A 142 4.26 -3.50 -7.88
C GLN A 142 3.97 -5.01 -7.89
N ALA A 143 4.23 -5.71 -6.77
CA ALA A 143 3.97 -7.14 -6.63
C ALA A 143 2.48 -7.49 -6.68
N HIS A 144 1.61 -6.60 -6.22
CA HIS A 144 0.16 -6.82 -6.10
C HIS A 144 -0.69 -6.00 -7.07
N SER A 145 -0.09 -5.48 -8.15
CA SER A 145 -0.72 -4.56 -9.11
C SER A 145 -2.02 -5.08 -9.78
N ARG A 146 -2.28 -6.39 -9.76
CA ARG A 146 -3.52 -6.98 -10.29
C ARG A 146 -4.65 -7.09 -9.26
N ARG A 147 -4.34 -7.01 -7.97
CA ARG A 147 -5.29 -7.17 -6.86
C ARG A 147 -5.64 -5.84 -6.21
N LEU A 148 -4.68 -4.93 -6.14
CA LEU A 148 -4.88 -3.61 -5.55
C LEU A 148 -5.52 -2.67 -6.57
N VAL A 149 -6.70 -2.16 -6.24
CA VAL A 149 -7.31 -1.03 -6.92
C VAL A 149 -6.96 0.20 -6.09
N LEU A 150 -6.13 1.08 -6.64
CA LEU A 150 -5.73 2.31 -5.98
C LEU A 150 -6.20 3.49 -6.82
N THR A 151 -6.78 4.49 -6.15
CA THR A 151 -7.03 5.79 -6.77
C THR A 151 -5.74 6.34 -7.35
N ARG A 152 -5.78 6.81 -8.59
CA ARG A 152 -4.61 7.43 -9.22
C ARG A 152 -4.30 8.75 -8.52
N GLY A 153 -3.02 9.07 -8.35
CA GLY A 153 -2.60 10.28 -7.63
C GLY A 153 -3.08 11.60 -8.27
N ASP A 154 -3.24 11.65 -9.60
CA ASP A 154 -3.78 12.81 -10.31
C ASP A 154 -5.27 13.03 -10.01
N ILE A 155 -6.04 11.93 -9.96
CA ILE A 155 -7.46 11.94 -9.57
C ILE A 155 -7.61 12.26 -8.09
N ALA A 156 -6.81 11.63 -7.22
CA ALA A 156 -6.83 11.90 -5.79
C ALA A 156 -6.57 13.38 -5.49
N GLY A 157 -5.54 13.96 -6.10
CA GLY A 157 -5.25 15.38 -5.96
C GLY A 157 -6.33 16.29 -6.54
N LEU A 158 -7.05 15.87 -7.60
CA LEU A 158 -8.21 16.62 -8.10
C LEU A 158 -9.37 16.58 -7.09
N MET A 159 -9.70 15.40 -6.56
CA MET A 159 -10.79 15.22 -5.60
C MET A 159 -10.55 16.03 -4.33
N THR A 160 -9.35 15.96 -3.76
CA THR A 160 -9.03 16.71 -2.53
C THR A 160 -8.99 18.22 -2.75
N ARG A 161 -8.51 18.71 -3.90
CA ARG A 161 -8.59 20.14 -4.24
C ARG A 161 -10.02 20.67 -4.39
N LEU A 162 -10.97 19.81 -4.73
CA LEU A 162 -12.38 20.18 -4.89
C LEU A 162 -13.13 20.13 -3.55
N ALA A 163 -12.82 19.15 -2.70
CA ALA A 163 -13.58 18.85 -1.50
C ALA A 163 -12.96 19.41 -0.21
N CYS A 164 -11.63 19.49 -0.12
CA CYS A 164 -10.91 19.77 1.12
C CYS A 164 -10.33 21.20 1.16
N ARG A 165 -10.11 21.68 2.38
CA ARG A 165 -9.42 22.92 2.72
C ARG A 165 -8.37 22.67 3.80
N ASP A 166 -7.42 23.59 3.91
CA ASP A 166 -6.40 23.54 4.96
C ASP A 166 -7.06 23.59 6.34
N GLY A 167 -6.65 22.68 7.23
CA GLY A 167 -7.17 22.59 8.60
C GLY A 167 -8.47 21.78 8.78
N ASP A 168 -9.02 21.20 7.71
CA ASP A 168 -10.20 20.33 7.78
C ASP A 168 -9.95 19.07 8.64
N THR A 169 -11.01 18.47 9.20
CA THR A 169 -11.06 17.01 9.39
C THR A 169 -11.51 16.39 8.08
N VAL A 170 -10.74 15.48 7.51
CA VAL A 170 -11.08 14.77 6.27
C VAL A 170 -11.33 13.30 6.56
N LEU A 171 -12.47 12.77 6.12
CA LEU A 171 -12.81 11.34 6.21
C LEU A 171 -12.74 10.68 4.83
N ASP A 172 -12.18 9.47 4.80
CA ASP A 172 -12.29 8.52 3.70
C ASP A 172 -12.80 7.17 4.21
N PRO A 173 -14.09 6.83 3.98
CA PRO A 173 -14.69 5.62 4.51
C PRO A 173 -14.35 4.36 3.70
N ALA A 174 -13.53 4.45 2.65
CA ALA A 174 -13.03 3.32 1.88
C ALA A 174 -11.56 3.55 1.51
N CYS A 175 -10.73 3.79 2.53
CA CYS A 175 -9.46 4.48 2.35
C CYS A 175 -8.39 3.68 1.60
N GLY A 176 -8.54 2.35 1.49
CA GLY A 176 -7.53 1.48 0.90
C GLY A 176 -6.18 1.68 1.59
N LEU A 177 -5.16 2.01 0.80
CA LEU A 177 -3.83 2.33 1.33
C LEU A 177 -3.69 3.82 1.75
N GLY A 178 -4.75 4.61 1.77
CA GLY A 178 -4.77 6.02 2.22
C GLY A 178 -4.42 7.04 1.12
N THR A 179 -4.58 6.68 -0.16
CA THR A 179 -4.13 7.55 -1.28
C THR A 179 -4.89 8.88 -1.35
N LEU A 180 -6.20 8.90 -1.10
CA LEU A 180 -6.98 10.14 -1.07
C LEU A 180 -6.58 11.01 0.13
N LEU A 181 -6.50 10.44 1.32
CA LEU A 181 -6.13 11.17 2.54
C LEU A 181 -4.73 11.80 2.43
N LEU A 182 -3.75 11.09 1.86
CA LEU A 182 -2.40 11.64 1.61
C LEU A 182 -2.36 12.75 0.55
N ALA A 183 -3.40 12.86 -0.28
CA ALA A 183 -3.53 13.95 -1.25
C ALA A 183 -4.12 15.24 -0.62
N ALA A 184 -4.38 15.23 0.70
CA ALA A 184 -4.79 16.39 1.49
C ALA A 184 -3.82 16.62 2.67
N PRO A 185 -2.55 17.00 2.41
CA PRO A 185 -1.49 17.04 3.42
C PRO A 185 -1.72 18.06 4.54
N ASP A 186 -2.44 19.15 4.24
CA ASP A 186 -2.69 20.26 5.18
C ASP A 186 -3.97 20.06 6.01
N THR A 187 -4.52 18.83 6.01
CA THR A 187 -5.63 18.45 6.89
C THR A 187 -5.21 18.48 8.36
N ARG A 188 -6.09 18.92 9.25
CA ARG A 188 -5.84 18.88 10.70
C ARG A 188 -5.90 17.45 11.23
N ARG A 189 -6.78 16.63 10.66
CA ARG A 189 -6.99 15.23 11.07
C ARG A 189 -7.53 14.41 9.91
N ALA A 190 -6.90 13.27 9.63
CA ALA A 190 -7.39 12.29 8.68
C ALA A 190 -8.12 11.14 9.40
N LEU A 191 -9.32 10.80 8.92
CA LEU A 191 -10.10 9.65 9.36
C LEU A 191 -10.19 8.67 8.20
N GLY A 192 -9.87 7.41 8.43
CA GLY A 192 -9.88 6.37 7.38
C GLY A 192 -10.57 5.10 7.84
N GLN A 193 -11.30 4.45 6.94
CA GLN A 193 -11.80 3.10 7.19
C GLN A 193 -11.58 2.21 5.97
N ASP A 194 -11.15 0.98 6.21
CA ASP A 194 -11.08 -0.04 5.15
C ASP A 194 -11.45 -1.42 5.69
N THR A 195 -12.06 -2.27 4.86
CA THR A 195 -12.43 -3.62 5.28
C THR A 195 -11.23 -4.55 5.45
N ASP A 196 -10.10 -4.27 4.78
CA ASP A 196 -8.85 -5.01 4.91
C ASP A 196 -8.00 -4.42 6.06
N PRO A 197 -7.80 -5.16 7.17
CA PRO A 197 -7.01 -4.68 8.30
C PRO A 197 -5.56 -4.34 7.94
N ALA A 198 -4.97 -5.02 6.95
CA ALA A 198 -3.61 -4.74 6.52
C ALA A 198 -3.56 -3.44 5.69
N ALA A 199 -4.55 -3.20 4.84
CA ALA A 199 -4.67 -1.95 4.08
C ALA A 199 -4.88 -0.75 5.01
N ALA A 200 -5.81 -0.85 5.97
CA ALA A 200 -6.06 0.16 7.00
C ALA A 200 -4.79 0.49 7.80
N ARG A 201 -4.03 -0.53 8.21
CA ARG A 201 -2.75 -0.33 8.91
C ARG A 201 -1.72 0.39 8.05
N ILE A 202 -1.58 -0.02 6.78
CA ILE A 202 -0.67 0.66 5.85
C ILE A 202 -1.09 2.12 5.68
N ALA A 203 -2.38 2.41 5.50
CA ALA A 203 -2.88 3.78 5.40
C ALA A 203 -2.52 4.63 6.62
N ALA A 204 -2.78 4.11 7.83
CA ALA A 204 -2.43 4.77 9.09
C ALA A 204 -0.94 5.10 9.17
N VAL A 205 -0.08 4.10 8.91
CA VAL A 205 1.37 4.31 8.93
C VAL A 205 1.80 5.38 7.94
N ARG A 206 1.27 5.36 6.71
CA ARG A 206 1.65 6.36 5.70
C ARG A 206 1.28 7.77 6.14
N LEU A 207 0.08 7.96 6.70
CA LEU A 207 -0.41 9.26 7.18
C LEU A 207 0.44 9.77 8.34
N LEU A 208 0.67 8.91 9.35
CA LEU A 208 1.50 9.26 10.49
C LEU A 208 2.93 9.58 10.05
N LEU A 209 3.54 8.75 9.19
CA LEU A 209 4.88 9.01 8.65
C LEU A 209 4.94 10.30 7.83
N ALA A 210 3.86 10.70 7.16
CA ALA A 210 3.75 11.99 6.48
C ALA A 210 3.57 13.18 7.44
N GLY A 211 3.35 12.93 8.74
CA GLY A 211 3.13 13.95 9.76
C GLY A 211 1.67 14.38 9.89
N THR A 212 0.74 13.65 9.28
CA THR A 212 -0.70 13.90 9.36
C THR A 212 -1.30 13.13 10.54
N PRO A 213 -1.89 13.80 11.56
CA PRO A 213 -2.62 13.11 12.62
C PRO A 213 -3.74 12.26 12.04
N ALA A 214 -3.80 10.97 12.40
CA ALA A 214 -4.66 10.02 11.72
C ALA A 214 -5.27 8.97 12.64
N GLU A 215 -6.57 8.74 12.46
CA GLU A 215 -7.25 7.56 12.99
C GLU A 215 -7.74 6.73 11.81
N VAL A 216 -7.24 5.49 11.69
CA VAL A 216 -7.70 4.56 10.65
C VAL A 216 -8.13 3.26 11.30
N VAL A 217 -9.34 2.82 10.97
CA VAL A 217 -9.96 1.64 11.56
C VAL A 217 -10.25 0.57 10.51
N ALA A 218 -10.22 -0.69 10.93
CA ALA A 218 -10.54 -1.82 10.06
C ALA A 218 -12.00 -2.23 10.23
N GLY A 219 -12.74 -2.34 9.14
CA GLY A 219 -14.13 -2.79 9.13
C GLY A 219 -14.89 -2.37 7.88
N ASP A 220 -16.01 -3.06 7.61
CA ASP A 220 -16.96 -2.69 6.56
C ASP A 220 -17.73 -1.43 6.96
N SER A 221 -17.50 -0.30 6.30
CA SER A 221 -18.08 1.01 6.65
C SER A 221 -19.59 1.08 6.49
N LEU A 222 -20.17 0.28 5.59
CA LEU A 222 -21.61 0.20 5.45
C LEU A 222 -22.23 -0.64 6.57
N ARG A 223 -21.64 -1.77 6.95
CA ARG A 223 -22.21 -2.65 7.99
C ARG A 223 -21.78 -2.29 9.41
N ARG A 224 -20.64 -1.64 9.57
CA ARG A 224 -19.96 -1.32 10.82
C ARG A 224 -19.24 0.02 10.65
N ASP A 225 -20.01 1.09 10.71
CA ASP A 225 -19.48 2.45 10.73
C ASP A 225 -18.48 2.61 11.88
N GLY A 226 -17.24 2.92 11.52
CA GLY A 226 -16.12 3.11 12.44
C GLY A 226 -16.04 4.52 13.03
N PHE A 227 -16.84 5.47 12.51
CA PHE A 227 -16.87 6.86 12.94
C PHE A 227 -18.30 7.35 13.25
N PRO A 228 -19.09 6.61 14.06
CA PRO A 228 -20.49 6.95 14.29
C PRO A 228 -20.61 8.30 15.00
N GLY A 229 -21.37 9.22 14.40
CA GLY A 229 -21.59 10.58 14.93
C GLY A 229 -20.44 11.55 14.71
N GLU A 230 -19.34 11.12 14.09
CA GLU A 230 -18.30 12.04 13.62
C GLU A 230 -18.78 12.75 12.36
N ALA A 231 -18.79 14.08 12.43
CA ALA A 231 -19.03 14.95 11.29
C ALA A 231 -17.69 15.57 10.86
N ALA A 232 -17.18 15.12 9.72
CA ALA A 232 -15.98 15.63 9.06
C ALA A 232 -16.28 16.94 8.31
N ASP A 233 -15.26 17.78 8.15
CA ASP A 233 -15.35 19.00 7.34
C ASP A 233 -15.43 18.67 5.84
N ALA A 234 -14.77 17.58 5.43
CA ALA A 234 -14.87 17.02 4.09
C ALA A 234 -14.86 15.50 4.11
N VAL A 235 -15.56 14.88 3.15
CA VAL A 235 -15.50 13.44 2.89
C VAL A 235 -15.04 13.22 1.45
N VAL A 236 -14.00 12.42 1.26
CA VAL A 236 -13.50 11.98 -0.04
C VAL A 236 -13.53 10.47 -0.11
N CYS A 237 -14.03 9.90 -1.20
CA CYS A 237 -14.23 8.45 -1.28
C CYS A 237 -14.12 7.98 -2.74
N ASP A 238 -13.34 6.92 -2.96
CA ASP A 238 -13.28 6.14 -4.21
C ASP A 238 -13.69 4.70 -3.86
N PRO A 239 -15.00 4.45 -3.66
CA PRO A 239 -15.48 3.22 -3.05
C PRO A 239 -15.38 2.02 -4.01
N PRO A 240 -15.43 0.78 -3.47
CA PRO A 240 -15.59 -0.41 -4.31
C PRO A 240 -16.87 -0.32 -5.15
N SER A 241 -16.77 -0.57 -6.45
CA SER A 241 -17.89 -0.55 -7.38
C SER A 241 -18.51 -1.93 -7.59
N GLY A 242 -19.83 -2.00 -7.73
CA GLY A 242 -20.55 -3.19 -8.19
C GLY A 242 -20.69 -4.32 -7.15
N ASP A 243 -20.38 -4.08 -5.88
CA ASP A 243 -20.63 -5.06 -4.82
C ASP A 243 -22.12 -5.16 -4.46
N ARG A 244 -22.79 -6.19 -5.00
CA ARG A 244 -24.21 -6.46 -4.74
C ARG A 244 -24.49 -7.05 -3.35
N ALA A 245 -23.45 -7.39 -2.59
CA ALA A 245 -23.53 -7.98 -1.25
C ALA A 245 -23.23 -6.98 -0.12
N TRP A 246 -23.41 -5.68 -0.38
CA TRP A 246 -23.14 -4.58 0.55
C TRP A 246 -23.97 -4.56 1.86
N GLY A 247 -24.91 -5.49 2.07
CA GLY A 247 -25.63 -5.62 3.34
C GLY A 247 -27.01 -4.96 3.40
N ARG A 248 -27.64 -4.68 2.25
CA ARG A 248 -28.95 -4.02 2.16
C ARG A 248 -30.03 -4.55 3.11
N GLU A 249 -30.13 -5.87 3.24
CA GLU A 249 -31.17 -6.52 4.05
C GLU A 249 -31.00 -6.18 5.54
N ASP A 250 -29.77 -6.19 6.02
CA ASP A 250 -29.41 -5.87 7.41
C ASP A 250 -29.56 -4.37 7.70
N LEU A 251 -29.45 -3.52 6.66
CA LEU A 251 -29.41 -2.07 6.76
C LEU A 251 -30.76 -1.40 6.41
N ALA A 252 -31.86 -2.13 6.26
CA ALA A 252 -33.11 -1.56 5.73
C ALA A 252 -33.68 -0.36 6.52
N GLY A 253 -33.41 -0.28 7.83
CA GLY A 253 -33.84 0.80 8.72
C GLY A 253 -32.72 1.74 9.19
N ASP A 254 -31.57 1.71 8.52
CA ASP A 254 -30.42 2.54 8.88
C ASP A 254 -30.70 4.05 8.68
N PRO A 255 -30.34 4.91 9.64
CA PRO A 255 -30.63 6.35 9.57
C PRO A 255 -29.90 7.07 8.44
N ARG A 256 -28.84 6.49 7.85
CA ARG A 256 -28.11 7.09 6.72
C ARG A 256 -28.96 7.17 5.45
N TRP A 257 -30.06 6.42 5.35
CA TRP A 257 -30.93 6.41 4.16
C TRP A 257 -31.95 7.55 4.13
N GLU A 258 -31.51 8.79 4.40
CA GLU A 258 -32.34 10.01 4.37
C GLU A 258 -33.06 10.19 3.03
N TYR A 259 -32.39 9.81 1.93
CA TYR A 259 -32.89 9.94 0.56
C TYR A 259 -33.54 8.64 0.05
N GLY A 260 -33.84 7.72 0.95
CA GLY A 260 -34.43 6.42 0.67
C GLY A 260 -33.42 5.28 0.61
N LEU A 261 -33.92 4.06 0.84
CA LEU A 261 -33.11 2.84 0.89
C LEU A 261 -32.49 2.53 -0.50
N PRO A 262 -31.15 2.51 -0.65
CA PRO A 262 -30.50 2.24 -1.92
C PRO A 262 -30.96 0.91 -2.56
N PRO A 263 -31.12 0.84 -3.89
CA PRO A 263 -31.41 -0.41 -4.59
C PRO A 263 -30.31 -1.46 -4.39
N ARG A 264 -30.67 -2.74 -4.38
CA ARG A 264 -29.70 -3.85 -4.24
C ARG A 264 -28.64 -3.84 -5.36
N GLY A 265 -29.02 -3.41 -6.56
CA GLY A 265 -28.15 -3.37 -7.73
C GLY A 265 -27.26 -2.13 -7.84
N GLU A 266 -27.41 -1.14 -6.94
CA GLU A 266 -26.73 0.16 -7.02
C GLU A 266 -26.04 0.48 -5.67
N PRO A 267 -25.00 -0.29 -5.28
CA PRO A 267 -24.25 -0.07 -4.04
C PRO A 267 -23.60 1.32 -3.94
N GLU A 268 -23.31 1.95 -5.06
CA GLU A 268 -22.70 3.29 -5.11
C GLU A 268 -23.60 4.34 -4.44
N LEU A 269 -24.93 4.18 -4.52
CA LEU A 269 -25.86 5.08 -3.82
C LEU A 269 -25.84 4.90 -2.30
N ALA A 270 -25.47 3.71 -1.81
CA ALA A 270 -25.24 3.48 -0.38
C ALA A 270 -23.99 4.22 0.09
N TRP A 271 -22.92 4.18 -0.69
CA TRP A 271 -21.69 4.93 -0.41
C TRP A 271 -21.90 6.45 -0.43
N VAL A 272 -22.66 6.97 -1.39
CA VAL A 272 -22.99 8.41 -1.45
C VAL A 272 -23.73 8.84 -0.19
N GLN A 273 -24.78 8.12 0.21
CA GLN A 273 -25.54 8.46 1.42
C GLN A 273 -24.71 8.27 2.70
N HIS A 274 -23.83 7.27 2.76
CA HIS A 274 -22.89 7.14 3.87
C HIS A 274 -21.95 8.35 3.95
N CYS A 275 -21.37 8.81 2.83
CA CYS A 275 -20.53 10.02 2.82
C CYS A 275 -21.31 11.27 3.26
N LEU A 276 -22.55 11.43 2.79
CA LEU A 276 -23.41 12.56 3.17
C LEU A 276 -23.75 12.54 4.67
N ALA A 277 -23.91 11.37 5.27
CA ALA A 277 -24.17 11.26 6.71
C ALA A 277 -22.99 11.67 7.60
N HIS A 278 -21.76 11.75 7.05
CA HIS A 278 -20.55 12.12 7.79
C HIS A 278 -19.99 13.50 7.41
N VAL A 279 -20.59 14.23 6.48
CA VAL A 279 -20.15 15.59 6.14
C VAL A 279 -21.01 16.62 6.86
N ARG A 280 -20.38 17.72 7.30
CA ARG A 280 -21.04 18.87 7.95
C ARG A 280 -21.90 19.70 7.02
#